data_AF-A0A8S0UMC9-F1
#
_entry.id   AF-A0A8S0UMC9-F1
#
_cell.length_a   1.000
_cell.length_b   1.000
_cell.length_c   1.000
_cell.angle_alpha   90.00
_cell.angle_beta   90.00
_cell.angle_gamma   90.00
#
_symmetry.space_group_name_H-M   'P 1'
#
loop_
_entity.id
_entity.type
_entity.pdbx_description
1 polymer ?
#
loop_
_entity_poly.entity_id
_entity_poly.type
_entity_poly.pdbx_seq_one_letter_code
_entity_poly.pdbx_strand_id
1 'polypeptide(L)'
;MNTGAKSAPPAQIFILEPRKSQNKAIIIKSLAVSRKEILEALVEGQGLDADTLEKLTKISPTEDEITKILHFNGNPAKLADAESFLYHVLKAIPSAFMRFNAMLFRSTYDPEILHLKKSLQTLELGCKELRTPGIFFKLLEAILKAGNRMNAGTARGNAQGFNLSSLLKLSDVKSTNGKTTLLQFVVEQVICSEGKRRLINQTDKNGDAKRDSDSKISEGERDIEYLMLGIPVVLGLSTELSNVKKSATIDHDSFVNTCSTLTAKIHDIKWLITRCNDHEQGRFSIEMKGFLEDCEEELNVVGDEQSRVMELVKKTTVYYQAGGNSKDKGTNPLQLFVIVKNFLDMVDQVCDDISKKLQKKKQTSTGSSAPLSPLSRSPVRFPSLQSFSRTQNPGTFSSDSDDDF
;
A
#
# COMPACT_ATOMS: atom_id res chain seq x y z
N MET A 1 -29.28 -23.67 69.03
CA MET A 1 -28.10 -23.81 68.16
C MET A 1 -28.60 -24.14 66.76
N ASN A 2 -28.47 -23.21 65.81
CA ASN A 2 -28.94 -23.40 64.43
C ASN A 2 -27.71 -23.39 63.52
N THR A 3 -27.27 -24.57 63.07
CA THR A 3 -26.14 -24.72 62.15
C THR A 3 -26.65 -24.50 60.73
N GLY A 4 -26.50 -23.28 60.22
CA GLY A 4 -26.71 -22.95 58.83
C GLY A 4 -25.65 -23.61 57.95
N ALA A 5 -25.97 -24.78 57.41
CA ALA A 5 -25.19 -25.39 56.33
C ALA A 5 -25.32 -24.51 55.08
N LYS A 6 -24.22 -23.86 54.68
CA LYS A 6 -24.10 -23.30 53.32
C LYS A 6 -24.18 -24.49 52.36
N SER A 7 -25.30 -24.64 51.66
CA SER A 7 -25.43 -25.63 50.60
C SER A 7 -24.35 -25.35 49.55
N ALA A 8 -23.53 -26.37 49.25
CA ALA A 8 -22.63 -26.31 48.12
C ALA A 8 -23.45 -26.05 46.84
N PRO A 9 -22.96 -25.22 45.91
CA PRO A 9 -23.65 -25.03 44.64
C PRO A 9 -23.89 -26.40 43.99
N PRO A 10 -25.06 -26.61 43.36
CA PRO A 10 -25.38 -27.90 42.76
C PRO A 10 -24.29 -28.31 41.77
N ALA A 11 -23.82 -29.56 41.86
CA ALA A 11 -22.75 -30.06 41.02
C ALA A 11 -23.14 -29.94 39.54
N GLN A 12 -22.44 -29.08 38.81
CA GLN A 12 -22.61 -28.92 37.36
C GLN A 12 -21.97 -30.10 36.62
N ILE A 13 -22.59 -30.51 35.53
CA ILE A 13 -22.13 -31.57 34.64
C ILE A 13 -21.32 -30.93 33.51
N PHE A 14 -20.09 -31.41 33.33
CA PHE A 14 -19.20 -30.98 32.26
C PHE A 14 -19.10 -32.10 31.21
N ILE A 15 -19.21 -31.72 29.94
CA ILE A 15 -19.03 -32.61 28.78
C ILE A 15 -17.73 -32.29 28.07
N LEU A 16 -17.38 -31.00 28.05
CA LEU A 16 -16.16 -30.51 27.44
C LEU A 16 -14.99 -30.58 28.42
N GLU A 17 -13.78 -30.57 27.88
CA GLU A 17 -12.57 -30.38 28.68
C GLU A 17 -12.67 -29.10 29.54
N PRO A 18 -12.32 -29.14 30.84
CA PRO A 18 -12.58 -28.04 31.78
C PRO A 18 -12.11 -26.67 31.29
N ARG A 19 -10.90 -26.60 30.72
CA ARG A 19 -10.35 -25.35 30.17
C ARG A 19 -11.13 -24.84 28.96
N LYS A 20 -11.59 -25.74 28.09
CA LYS A 20 -12.42 -25.38 26.92
C LYS A 20 -13.81 -24.93 27.37
N SER A 21 -14.44 -25.65 28.30
CA SER A 21 -15.74 -25.28 28.90
C SER A 21 -15.66 -23.87 29.48
N GLN A 22 -14.65 -23.60 30.31
CA GLN A 22 -14.45 -22.29 30.92
C GLN A 22 -14.26 -21.17 29.88
N ASN A 23 -13.39 -21.38 28.89
CA ASN A 23 -13.14 -20.38 27.84
C ASN A 23 -14.41 -20.07 27.04
N LYS A 24 -15.18 -21.10 26.64
CA LYS A 24 -16.46 -20.91 25.93
C LYS A 24 -17.48 -20.21 26.82
N ALA A 25 -17.58 -20.58 28.10
CA ALA A 25 -18.50 -19.94 29.05
C ALA A 25 -18.20 -18.45 29.25
N ILE A 26 -16.92 -18.06 29.29
CA ILE A 26 -16.51 -16.65 29.35
C ILE A 26 -16.99 -15.90 28.10
N ILE A 27 -16.79 -16.48 26.91
CA ILE A 27 -17.24 -15.84 25.66
C ILE A 27 -18.77 -15.71 25.66
N ILE A 28 -19.49 -16.77 25.99
CA ILE A 28 -20.97 -16.79 26.06
C ILE A 28 -21.48 -15.72 27.05
N LYS A 29 -20.84 -15.55 28.21
CA LYS A 29 -21.20 -14.53 29.19
C LYS A 29 -20.93 -13.09 28.74
N SER A 30 -20.04 -12.90 27.76
CA SER A 30 -19.74 -11.59 27.18
C SER A 30 -20.64 -11.23 25.99
N LEU A 31 -21.52 -12.14 25.57
CA LEU A 31 -22.54 -11.85 24.57
C LEU A 31 -23.61 -10.95 25.18
N ALA A 32 -23.93 -9.85 24.50
CA ALA A 32 -25.01 -8.94 24.89
C ALA A 32 -26.39 -9.39 24.35
N VAL A 33 -26.48 -10.61 23.83
CA VAL A 33 -27.67 -11.20 23.20
C VAL A 33 -28.13 -12.44 23.97
N SER A 34 -29.44 -12.61 24.09
CA SER A 34 -30.04 -13.78 24.71
C SER A 34 -30.00 -15.00 23.78
N ARG A 35 -30.10 -16.19 24.36
CA ARG A 35 -30.21 -17.45 23.60
C ARG A 35 -31.43 -17.45 22.65
N LYS A 36 -32.53 -16.81 23.07
CA LYS A 36 -33.74 -16.72 22.26
C LYS A 36 -33.48 -15.89 21.00
N GLU A 37 -32.89 -14.70 21.15
CA GLU A 37 -32.51 -13.84 20.02
C GLU A 37 -31.53 -14.53 19.08
N ILE A 38 -30.57 -15.29 19.61
CA ILE A 38 -29.64 -16.11 18.79
C ILE A 38 -30.39 -17.15 17.96
N LEU A 39 -31.35 -17.87 18.54
CA LEU A 39 -32.14 -18.87 17.83
C LEU A 39 -33.03 -18.24 16.75
N GLU A 40 -33.68 -17.12 17.07
CA GLU A 40 -34.48 -16.36 16.10
C GLU A 40 -33.59 -15.89 14.93
N ALA A 41 -32.44 -15.30 15.22
CA ALA A 41 -31.50 -14.85 14.20
C ALA A 41 -30.97 -15.98 13.31
N LEU A 42 -30.76 -17.17 13.85
CA LEU A 42 -30.37 -18.37 13.09
C LEU A 42 -31.47 -18.88 12.14
N VAL A 43 -32.74 -18.68 12.50
CA VAL A 43 -33.90 -19.02 11.65
C VAL A 43 -34.10 -17.99 10.56
N GLU A 44 -33.96 -16.70 10.90
CA GLU A 44 -34.05 -15.56 9.98
C GLU A 44 -32.87 -15.51 9.01
N GLY A 45 -31.65 -15.82 9.49
CA GLY A 45 -30.39 -15.57 8.80
C GLY A 45 -29.86 -14.15 8.92
N GLN A 46 -30.39 -13.36 9.85
CA GLN A 46 -29.99 -11.98 10.11
C GLN A 46 -30.27 -11.58 11.57
N GLY A 47 -29.81 -10.39 11.98
CA GLY A 47 -30.15 -9.81 13.29
C GLY A 47 -29.04 -9.90 14.35
N LEU A 48 -27.90 -10.52 14.03
CA LEU A 48 -26.70 -10.48 14.86
C LEU A 48 -25.65 -9.58 14.20
N ASP A 49 -24.96 -8.78 15.00
CA ASP A 49 -23.85 -7.95 14.54
C ASP A 49 -22.56 -8.78 14.35
N ALA A 50 -21.59 -8.22 13.63
CA ALA A 50 -20.35 -8.90 13.28
C ALA A 50 -19.51 -9.30 14.51
N ASP A 51 -19.47 -8.51 15.58
CA ASP A 51 -18.69 -8.83 16.80
C ASP A 51 -19.33 -10.01 17.55
N THR A 52 -20.65 -10.02 17.65
CA THR A 52 -21.41 -11.16 18.19
C THR A 52 -21.16 -12.43 17.37
N LEU A 53 -21.21 -12.34 16.03
CA LEU A 53 -20.96 -13.46 15.13
C LEU A 53 -19.51 -13.97 15.22
N GLU A 54 -18.53 -13.08 15.35
CA GLU A 54 -17.12 -13.44 15.54
C GLU A 54 -16.92 -14.19 16.87
N LYS A 55 -17.57 -13.75 17.94
CA LYS A 55 -17.55 -14.46 19.23
C LYS A 55 -18.22 -15.84 19.15
N LEU A 56 -19.36 -15.94 18.46
CA LEU A 56 -20.10 -17.19 18.30
C LEU A 56 -19.34 -18.23 17.44
N THR A 57 -18.67 -17.78 16.37
CA THR A 57 -17.82 -18.67 15.56
C THR A 57 -16.59 -19.16 16.33
N LYS A 58 -16.00 -18.34 17.21
CA LYS A 58 -14.89 -18.75 18.10
C LYS A 58 -15.26 -19.85 19.11
N ILE A 59 -16.52 -19.99 19.49
CA ILE A 59 -16.98 -21.07 20.38
C ILE A 59 -17.45 -22.32 19.64
N SER A 60 -17.22 -22.41 18.33
CA SER A 60 -17.57 -23.58 17.53
C SER A 60 -17.04 -24.89 18.17
N PRO A 61 -17.90 -25.89 18.41
CA PRO A 61 -17.50 -27.20 18.92
C PRO A 61 -16.91 -28.07 17.80
N THR A 62 -16.02 -28.99 18.17
CA THR A 62 -15.55 -30.02 17.23
C THR A 62 -16.63 -31.07 16.97
N GLU A 63 -16.52 -31.86 15.90
CA GLU A 63 -17.47 -32.96 15.60
C GLU A 63 -17.63 -33.96 16.78
N ASP A 64 -16.53 -34.29 17.46
CA ASP A 64 -16.56 -35.13 18.66
C ASP A 64 -17.32 -34.46 19.82
N GLU A 65 -17.13 -33.14 20.01
CA GLU A 65 -17.82 -32.35 21.02
C GLU A 65 -19.33 -32.25 20.71
N ILE A 66 -19.68 -31.99 19.45
CA ILE A 66 -21.08 -31.99 18.96
C ILE A 66 -21.73 -33.34 19.27
N THR A 67 -21.06 -34.44 18.91
CA THR A 67 -21.57 -35.80 19.14
C THR A 67 -21.83 -36.05 20.61
N LYS A 68 -20.86 -35.75 21.49
CA LYS A 68 -21.00 -35.93 22.95
C LYS A 68 -22.13 -35.08 23.53
N ILE A 69 -22.26 -33.84 23.07
CA ILE A 69 -23.32 -32.92 23.52
C ILE A 69 -24.69 -33.43 23.08
N LEU A 70 -24.85 -33.82 21.82
CA LEU A 70 -26.13 -34.27 21.28
C LEU A 70 -26.60 -35.62 21.86
N HIS A 71 -25.68 -36.49 22.28
CA HIS A 71 -25.96 -37.78 22.93
C HIS A 71 -26.10 -37.69 24.45
N PHE A 72 -26.02 -36.50 25.03
CA PHE A 72 -26.21 -36.35 26.47
C PHE A 72 -27.66 -36.67 26.86
N ASN A 73 -27.82 -37.73 27.66
CA ASN A 73 -29.13 -38.23 28.12
C ASN A 73 -29.44 -37.87 29.58
N GLY A 74 -28.59 -37.05 30.23
CA GLY A 74 -28.82 -36.57 31.59
C GLY A 74 -29.75 -35.36 31.65
N ASN A 75 -29.89 -34.76 32.83
CA ASN A 75 -30.71 -33.55 33.00
C ASN A 75 -29.97 -32.30 32.42
N PRO A 76 -30.46 -31.65 31.34
CA PRO A 76 -29.81 -30.49 30.74
C PRO A 76 -29.72 -29.27 31.67
N ALA A 77 -30.59 -29.17 32.68
CA ALA A 77 -30.54 -28.08 33.66
C ALA A 77 -29.35 -28.18 34.61
N LYS A 78 -28.66 -29.33 34.64
CA LYS A 78 -27.43 -29.53 35.42
C LYS A 78 -26.16 -29.30 34.61
N LEU A 79 -26.25 -29.06 33.29
CA LEU A 79 -25.07 -28.78 32.48
C LEU A 79 -24.42 -27.46 32.89
N ALA A 80 -23.10 -27.41 32.84
CA ALA A 80 -22.36 -26.15 32.93
C ALA A 80 -22.74 -25.19 31.79
N ASP A 81 -22.47 -23.90 31.98
CA ASP A 81 -23.02 -22.82 31.13
C ASP A 81 -22.71 -23.02 29.63
N ALA A 82 -21.49 -23.43 29.28
CA ALA A 82 -21.07 -23.64 27.91
C ALA A 82 -21.78 -24.83 27.27
N GLU A 83 -21.80 -25.96 27.95
CA GLU A 83 -22.47 -27.19 27.53
C GLU A 83 -23.98 -26.97 27.39
N SER A 84 -24.58 -26.26 28.34
CA SER A 84 -26.00 -25.89 28.29
C SER A 84 -26.30 -25.04 27.05
N PHE A 85 -25.49 -24.01 26.79
CA PHE A 85 -25.64 -23.20 25.60
C PHE A 85 -25.55 -24.04 24.32
N LEU A 86 -24.46 -24.80 24.16
CA LEU A 86 -24.23 -25.64 22.98
C LEU A 86 -25.33 -26.69 22.79
N TYR A 87 -25.74 -27.36 23.86
CA TYR A 87 -26.80 -28.37 23.83
C TYR A 87 -28.10 -27.79 23.27
N HIS A 88 -28.55 -26.66 23.81
CA HIS A 88 -29.83 -26.07 23.38
C HIS A 88 -29.77 -25.50 21.96
N VAL A 89 -28.65 -24.87 21.59
CA VAL A 89 -28.47 -24.33 20.24
C VAL A 89 -28.40 -25.45 19.20
N LEU A 90 -27.60 -26.50 19.43
CA LEU A 90 -27.44 -27.61 18.49
C LEU A 90 -28.70 -28.50 18.41
N LYS A 91 -29.44 -28.67 19.52
CA LYS A 91 -30.72 -29.41 19.49
C LYS A 91 -31.80 -28.67 18.72
N ALA A 92 -31.84 -27.34 18.84
CA ALA A 92 -32.80 -26.53 18.09
C ALA A 92 -32.41 -26.42 16.61
N ILE A 93 -31.12 -26.22 16.33
CA ILE A 93 -30.60 -25.98 14.98
C ILE A 93 -29.27 -26.73 14.85
N PRO A 94 -29.26 -27.98 14.34
CA PRO A 94 -28.05 -28.78 14.20
C PRO A 94 -26.95 -28.10 13.40
N SER A 95 -27.33 -27.27 12.42
CA SER A 95 -26.44 -26.49 11.56
C SER A 95 -26.04 -25.11 12.13
N ALA A 96 -26.31 -24.81 13.40
CA ALA A 96 -26.16 -23.45 13.97
C ALA A 96 -24.78 -22.83 13.71
N PHE A 97 -23.69 -23.55 13.93
CA PHE A 97 -22.34 -23.02 13.74
C PHE A 97 -21.97 -22.79 12.29
N MET A 98 -22.53 -23.57 11.37
CA MET A 98 -22.39 -23.32 9.94
C MET A 98 -23.14 -22.06 9.54
N ARG A 99 -24.36 -21.86 10.07
CA ARG A 99 -25.15 -20.65 9.86
C ARG A 99 -24.47 -19.40 10.43
N PHE A 100 -23.85 -19.48 11.62
CA PHE A 100 -23.05 -18.37 12.15
C PHE A 100 -21.88 -17.98 11.24
N ASN A 101 -21.15 -18.97 10.69
CA ASN A 101 -20.07 -18.68 9.74
C ASN A 101 -20.59 -18.02 8.46
N ALA A 102 -21.72 -18.49 7.92
CA ALA A 102 -22.34 -17.89 6.74
C ALA A 102 -22.85 -16.46 7.00
N MET A 103 -23.47 -16.22 8.16
CA MET A 103 -23.90 -14.89 8.58
C MET A 103 -22.69 -13.96 8.80
N LEU A 104 -21.61 -14.46 9.40
CA LEU A 104 -20.37 -13.69 9.55
C LEU A 104 -19.77 -13.31 8.20
N PHE A 105 -19.68 -14.28 7.29
CA PHE A 105 -19.23 -14.03 5.92
C PHE A 105 -20.04 -12.89 5.28
N ARG A 106 -21.37 -12.97 5.36
CA ARG A 106 -22.26 -11.92 4.87
C ARG A 106 -21.95 -10.56 5.47
N SER A 107 -21.74 -10.46 6.79
CA SER A 107 -21.39 -9.20 7.44
C SER A 107 -20.02 -8.66 7.05
N THR A 108 -19.09 -9.52 6.61
CA THR A 108 -17.71 -9.13 6.25
C THR A 108 -17.48 -8.95 4.76
N TYR A 109 -18.40 -9.42 3.91
CA TYR A 109 -18.24 -9.41 2.46
C TYR A 109 -18.17 -8.00 1.88
N ASP A 110 -19.12 -7.11 2.20
CA ASP A 110 -19.15 -5.75 1.66
C ASP A 110 -17.87 -4.94 1.98
N PRO A 111 -17.35 -4.95 3.22
CA PRO A 111 -16.05 -4.34 3.50
C PRO A 111 -14.89 -4.97 2.71
N GLU A 112 -14.87 -6.29 2.56
CA GLU A 112 -13.80 -7.04 1.87
C GLU A 112 -13.79 -6.73 0.37
N ILE A 113 -14.95 -6.76 -0.30
CA ILE A 113 -15.07 -6.45 -1.73
C ILE A 113 -14.82 -4.96 -2.01
N LEU A 114 -15.26 -4.06 -1.14
CA LEU A 114 -14.99 -2.63 -1.26
C LEU A 114 -13.48 -2.34 -1.12
N HIS A 115 -12.79 -3.01 -0.21
CA HIS A 115 -11.34 -2.91 -0.07
C HIS A 115 -10.62 -3.37 -1.35
N LEU A 116 -11.06 -4.49 -1.95
CA LEU A 116 -10.53 -4.97 -3.21
C LEU A 116 -10.73 -3.95 -4.34
N LYS A 117 -11.94 -3.41 -4.51
CA LYS A 117 -12.26 -2.38 -5.51
C LYS A 117 -11.39 -1.12 -5.35
N LYS A 118 -11.17 -0.66 -4.11
CA LYS A 118 -10.25 0.48 -3.82
C LYS A 118 -8.80 0.16 -4.20
N SER A 119 -8.36 -1.07 -3.93
CA SER A 119 -7.01 -1.53 -4.29
C SER A 119 -6.84 -1.56 -5.81
N LEU A 120 -7.84 -2.05 -6.56
CA LEU A 120 -7.87 -2.02 -8.03
C LEU A 120 -7.74 -0.61 -8.58
N GLN A 121 -8.57 0.32 -8.11
CA GLN A 121 -8.51 1.72 -8.52
C GLN A 121 -7.15 2.35 -8.20
N THR A 122 -6.59 2.04 -7.02
CA THR A 122 -5.28 2.55 -6.61
C THR A 122 -4.18 2.08 -7.56
N LEU A 123 -4.18 0.80 -7.94
CA LEU A 123 -3.22 0.23 -8.88
C LEU A 123 -3.35 0.83 -10.29
N GLU A 124 -4.58 1.01 -10.78
CA GLU A 124 -4.82 1.62 -12.08
C GLU A 124 -4.34 3.08 -12.11
N LEU A 125 -4.69 3.87 -11.11
CA LEU A 125 -4.23 5.26 -10.98
C LEU A 125 -2.72 5.32 -10.81
N GLY A 126 -2.13 4.43 -10.00
CA GLY A 126 -0.67 4.33 -9.86
C GLY A 126 0.02 4.01 -11.19
N CYS A 127 -0.53 3.12 -12.02
CA CYS A 127 -0.02 2.87 -13.37
C CYS A 127 -0.11 4.12 -14.25
N LYS A 128 -1.24 4.83 -14.21
CA LYS A 128 -1.44 6.06 -14.98
C LYS A 128 -0.46 7.16 -14.56
N GLU A 129 -0.28 7.36 -13.26
CA GLU A 129 0.69 8.27 -12.68
C GLU A 129 2.11 7.97 -13.19
N LEU A 130 2.53 6.70 -13.16
CA LEU A 130 3.84 6.28 -13.67
C LEU A 130 3.99 6.44 -15.18
N ARG A 131 2.91 6.53 -15.95
CA ARG A 131 2.98 6.72 -17.41
C ARG A 131 2.86 8.18 -17.84
N THR A 132 2.49 9.06 -16.92
CA THR A 132 2.27 10.48 -17.22
C THR A 132 3.61 11.23 -17.19
N PRO A 133 4.00 11.92 -18.28
CA PRO A 133 5.22 12.73 -18.27
C PRO A 133 5.15 13.83 -17.22
N GLY A 134 6.24 14.02 -16.47
CA GLY A 134 6.29 14.97 -15.36
C GLY A 134 7.67 15.07 -14.73
N ILE A 135 7.74 15.52 -13.48
CA ILE A 135 9.02 15.67 -12.76
C ILE A 135 9.74 14.33 -12.61
N PHE A 136 9.00 13.22 -12.46
CA PHE A 136 9.59 11.88 -12.42
C PHE A 136 10.42 11.57 -13.68
N PHE A 137 9.87 11.85 -14.87
CA PHE A 137 10.56 11.62 -16.14
C PHE A 137 11.80 12.51 -16.27
N LYS A 138 11.72 13.77 -15.82
CA LYS A 138 12.88 14.69 -15.81
C LYS A 138 13.98 14.19 -14.89
N LEU A 139 13.64 13.62 -13.74
CA LEU A 139 14.60 12.96 -12.84
C LEU A 139 15.24 11.75 -13.53
N LEU A 140 14.45 10.87 -14.16
CA LEU A 140 14.99 9.72 -14.89
C LEU A 140 15.94 10.15 -16.02
N GLU A 141 15.57 11.17 -16.79
CA GLU A 141 16.42 11.72 -17.86
C GLU A 141 17.72 12.32 -17.31
N ALA A 142 17.63 13.10 -16.24
CA ALA A 142 18.80 13.68 -15.59
C ALA A 142 19.74 12.60 -15.01
N ILE A 143 19.18 11.52 -14.44
CA ILE A 143 19.93 10.35 -13.97
C ILE A 143 20.63 9.66 -15.16
N LEU A 144 19.93 9.42 -16.27
CA LEU A 144 20.50 8.79 -17.46
C LEU A 144 21.65 9.64 -18.04
N LYS A 145 21.45 10.96 -18.17
CA LYS A 145 22.48 11.89 -18.66
C LYS A 145 23.71 11.89 -17.75
N ALA A 146 23.51 11.97 -16.44
CA ALA A 146 24.61 11.93 -15.47
C ALA A 146 25.35 10.59 -15.52
N GLY A 147 24.61 9.47 -15.57
CA GLY A 147 25.16 8.13 -15.68
C GLY A 147 25.99 7.94 -16.95
N ASN A 148 25.48 8.36 -18.12
CA ASN A 148 26.20 8.28 -19.40
C ASN A 148 27.49 9.10 -19.38
N ARG A 149 27.44 10.31 -18.81
CA ARG A 149 28.63 11.16 -18.68
C ARG A 149 29.68 10.54 -17.76
N MET A 150 29.26 9.95 -16.64
CA MET A 150 30.18 9.30 -15.69
C MET A 150 30.80 8.02 -16.24
N ASN A 151 30.08 7.31 -17.12
CA ASN A 151 30.52 6.05 -17.71
C ASN A 151 31.05 6.21 -19.14
N ALA A 152 31.35 7.44 -19.58
CA ALA A 152 31.89 7.71 -20.90
C ALA A 152 33.18 6.90 -21.15
N GLY A 153 33.26 6.26 -22.32
CA GLY A 153 34.39 5.38 -22.67
C GLY A 153 34.37 3.99 -22.02
N THR A 154 33.32 3.64 -21.28
CA THR A 154 33.10 2.28 -20.74
C THR A 154 31.92 1.59 -21.45
N ALA A 155 31.78 0.28 -21.26
CA ALA A 155 30.62 -0.48 -21.76
C ALA A 155 29.26 -0.02 -21.18
N ARG A 156 29.27 0.82 -20.13
CA ARG A 156 28.06 1.41 -19.52
C ARG A 156 27.79 2.85 -19.98
N GLY A 157 28.63 3.41 -20.85
CA GLY A 157 28.40 4.71 -21.47
C GLY A 157 27.41 4.63 -22.63
N ASN A 158 26.84 5.78 -23.03
CA ASN A 158 25.88 5.90 -24.13
C ASN A 158 24.67 4.95 -24.02
N ALA A 159 24.26 4.60 -22.81
CA ALA A 159 23.08 3.81 -22.56
C ALA A 159 21.82 4.57 -22.99
N GLN A 160 20.84 3.84 -23.54
CA GLN A 160 19.52 4.39 -23.91
C GLN A 160 18.51 4.33 -22.76
N GLY A 161 18.87 3.65 -21.67
CA GLY A 161 18.03 3.49 -20.49
C GLY A 161 18.80 2.76 -19.39
N PHE A 162 18.15 2.62 -18.24
CA PHE A 162 18.69 1.88 -17.11
C PHE A 162 17.56 1.15 -16.39
N ASN A 163 17.89 0.06 -15.70
CA ASN A 163 16.91 -0.66 -14.88
C ASN A 163 16.54 0.18 -13.65
N LEU A 164 15.24 0.32 -13.38
CA LEU A 164 14.71 1.16 -12.30
C LEU A 164 15.21 0.79 -10.90
N SER A 165 15.63 -0.45 -10.66
CA SER A 165 16.29 -0.85 -9.41
C SER A 165 17.59 -0.07 -9.13
N SER A 166 18.22 0.50 -10.16
CA SER A 166 19.42 1.35 -10.03
C SER A 166 19.14 2.65 -9.28
N LEU A 167 17.87 3.11 -9.24
CA LEU A 167 17.47 4.30 -8.49
C LEU A 167 17.87 4.21 -7.01
N LEU A 168 17.77 3.01 -6.43
CA LEU A 168 18.05 2.75 -5.02
C LEU A 168 19.54 2.82 -4.67
N LYS A 169 20.43 2.90 -5.67
CA LYS A 169 21.89 2.94 -5.50
C LYS A 169 22.46 4.34 -5.68
N LEU A 170 21.65 5.32 -6.04
CA LEU A 170 22.12 6.68 -6.36
C LEU A 170 22.66 7.44 -5.14
N SER A 171 22.20 7.08 -3.94
CA SER A 171 22.70 7.60 -2.66
C SER A 171 24.09 7.04 -2.29
N ASP A 172 24.47 5.88 -2.83
CA ASP A 172 25.76 5.23 -2.54
C ASP A 172 26.90 5.81 -3.37
N VAL A 173 26.59 6.33 -4.57
CA VAL A 173 27.57 6.92 -5.48
C VAL A 173 27.90 8.34 -5.03
N LYS A 174 29.16 8.60 -4.65
CA LYS A 174 29.62 9.90 -4.14
C LYS A 174 30.63 10.57 -5.06
N SER A 175 30.61 11.90 -5.06
CA SER A 175 31.64 12.74 -5.70
C SER A 175 33.00 12.59 -5.00
N THR A 176 34.06 13.11 -5.63
CA THR A 176 35.45 13.00 -5.12
C THR A 176 35.71 13.61 -3.77
N ASN A 177 34.90 14.59 -3.37
CA ASN A 177 34.99 15.18 -2.05
C ASN A 177 34.29 14.33 -0.96
N GLY A 178 33.60 13.24 -1.34
CA GLY A 178 32.85 12.35 -0.45
C GLY A 178 31.59 12.97 0.18
N LYS A 179 31.28 14.24 -0.14
CA LYS A 179 30.22 15.04 0.52
C LYS A 179 28.90 15.03 -0.24
N THR A 180 28.94 15.02 -1.57
CA THR A 180 27.73 15.06 -2.42
C THR A 180 27.52 13.71 -3.09
N THR A 181 26.34 13.12 -2.92
CA THR A 181 25.92 11.90 -3.63
C THR A 181 25.41 12.22 -5.04
N LEU A 182 25.37 11.22 -5.93
CA LEU A 182 24.81 11.37 -7.27
C LEU A 182 23.33 11.75 -7.20
N LEU A 183 22.57 11.14 -6.28
CA LEU A 183 21.19 11.52 -6.03
C LEU A 183 21.04 13.01 -5.67
N GLN A 184 21.84 13.48 -4.69
CA GLN A 184 21.81 14.89 -4.27
C GLN A 184 22.09 15.83 -5.43
N PHE A 185 23.14 15.53 -6.21
CA PHE A 185 23.48 16.31 -7.38
C PHE A 185 22.34 16.36 -8.40
N VAL A 186 21.77 15.21 -8.78
CA VAL A 186 20.72 15.18 -9.82
C VAL A 186 19.45 15.89 -9.35
N VAL A 187 19.01 15.67 -8.12
CA VAL A 187 17.84 16.35 -7.56
C VAL A 187 18.07 17.87 -7.54
N GLU A 188 19.24 18.33 -7.08
CA GLU A 188 19.59 19.75 -7.09
C GLU A 188 19.58 20.35 -8.50
N GLN A 189 20.09 19.63 -9.51
CA GLN A 189 20.04 20.07 -10.91
C GLN A 189 18.61 20.19 -11.44
N VAL A 190 17.74 19.23 -11.15
CA VAL A 190 16.33 19.29 -11.56
C VAL A 190 15.61 20.44 -10.85
N ILE A 191 15.84 20.63 -9.54
CA ILE A 191 15.34 21.77 -8.78
C ILE A 191 15.74 23.09 -9.45
N CYS A 192 17.03 23.29 -9.72
CA CYS A 192 17.52 24.53 -10.33
C CYS A 192 16.92 24.76 -11.73
N SER A 193 16.82 23.70 -12.54
CA SER A 193 16.22 23.77 -13.88
C SER A 193 14.73 24.19 -13.80
N GLU A 194 13.96 23.59 -12.90
CA GLU A 194 12.54 23.95 -12.71
C GLU A 194 12.36 25.35 -12.12
N GLY A 195 13.22 25.75 -11.19
CA GLY A 195 13.24 27.10 -10.64
C GLY A 195 13.52 28.15 -11.70
N LYS A 196 14.54 27.94 -12.53
CA LYS A 196 14.86 28.81 -13.67
C LYS A 196 13.70 28.91 -14.65
N ARG A 197 13.09 27.77 -15.01
CA ARG A 197 11.91 27.73 -15.89
C ARG A 197 10.74 28.52 -15.31
N ARG A 198 10.48 28.41 -14.01
CA ARG A 198 9.43 29.20 -13.35
C ARG A 198 9.72 30.69 -13.37
N LEU A 199 10.97 31.09 -13.16
CA LEU A 199 11.37 32.50 -13.21
C LEU A 199 11.15 33.08 -14.62
N ILE A 200 11.58 32.38 -15.68
CA ILE A 200 11.37 32.79 -17.07
C ILE A 200 9.87 32.96 -17.37
N ASN A 201 9.06 31.98 -16.97
CA ASN A 201 7.61 32.04 -17.19
C ASN A 201 6.92 33.18 -16.40
N GLN A 202 7.52 33.67 -15.31
CA GLN A 202 7.03 34.83 -14.57
C GLN A 202 7.44 36.15 -15.23
N THR A 203 8.66 36.23 -15.77
CA THR A 203 9.13 37.42 -16.50
C THR A 203 8.35 37.63 -17.80
N ASP A 204 7.99 36.56 -18.50
CA ASP A 204 7.23 36.64 -19.77
C ASP A 204 5.77 37.09 -19.56
N LYS A 205 5.18 36.79 -18.38
CA LYS A 205 3.80 37.19 -18.04
C LYS A 205 3.68 38.62 -17.54
N ASN A 206 4.77 39.21 -17.04
CA ASN A 206 4.76 40.52 -16.38
C ASN A 206 5.27 41.67 -17.25
N GLY A 207 5.48 41.48 -18.56
CA GLY A 207 5.71 42.55 -19.54
C GLY A 207 6.79 43.58 -19.16
N ASP A 208 8.03 43.37 -19.60
CA ASP A 208 9.13 44.36 -19.77
C ASP A 208 9.50 45.35 -18.65
N ALA A 209 8.88 45.34 -17.48
CA ALA A 209 9.16 46.31 -16.41
C ALA A 209 10.39 45.98 -15.53
N LYS A 210 11.12 44.87 -15.79
CA LYS A 210 12.19 44.38 -14.91
C LYS A 210 13.57 44.21 -15.56
N ARG A 211 13.73 44.57 -16.84
CA ARG A 211 15.01 44.39 -17.55
C ARG A 211 16.16 45.23 -16.99
N ASP A 212 15.88 46.34 -16.30
CA ASP A 212 16.93 47.24 -15.75
C ASP A 212 17.46 46.86 -14.35
N SER A 213 16.80 45.93 -13.63
CA SER A 213 17.21 45.50 -12.29
C SER A 213 18.00 44.19 -12.24
N ASP A 214 18.05 43.44 -13.35
CA ASP A 214 18.71 42.12 -13.44
C ASP A 214 20.24 42.19 -13.57
N SER A 215 20.80 43.39 -13.81
CA SER A 215 22.23 43.58 -14.03
C SER A 215 23.10 43.58 -12.75
N LYS A 216 22.49 43.44 -11.55
CA LYS A 216 23.18 43.55 -10.26
C LYS A 216 23.07 42.35 -9.31
N ILE A 217 22.36 41.28 -9.69
CA ILE A 217 22.25 40.09 -8.83
C ILE A 217 23.49 39.21 -9.00
N SER A 218 24.15 38.88 -7.89
CA SER A 218 25.32 37.99 -7.90
C SER A 218 24.93 36.60 -8.41
N GLU A 219 25.85 35.91 -9.09
CA GLU A 219 25.63 34.55 -9.60
C GLU A 219 25.12 33.60 -8.50
N GLY A 220 25.63 33.75 -7.26
CA GLY A 220 25.19 32.95 -6.12
C GLY A 220 23.83 33.34 -5.51
N GLU A 221 23.30 34.53 -5.80
CA GLU A 221 21.94 34.93 -5.39
C GLU A 221 20.90 34.36 -6.34
N ARG A 222 21.21 34.30 -7.65
CA ARG A 222 20.36 33.63 -8.66
C ARG A 222 20.22 32.14 -8.41
N ASP A 223 21.30 31.46 -8.01
CA ASP A 223 21.24 30.04 -7.64
C ASP A 223 20.30 29.78 -6.45
N ILE A 224 20.32 30.67 -5.45
CA ILE A 224 19.42 30.59 -4.29
C ILE A 224 17.96 30.80 -4.73
N GLU A 225 17.70 31.76 -5.61
CA GLU A 225 16.36 32.02 -6.15
C GLU A 225 15.81 30.82 -6.96
N TYR A 226 16.64 30.21 -7.81
CA TYR A 226 16.27 28.99 -8.54
C TYR A 226 15.94 27.85 -7.58
N LEU A 227 16.77 27.62 -6.56
CA LEU A 227 16.49 26.60 -5.56
C LEU A 227 15.17 26.88 -4.82
N MET A 228 14.92 28.13 -4.42
CA MET A 228 13.69 28.51 -3.72
C MET A 228 12.42 28.27 -4.55
N LEU A 229 12.46 28.55 -5.86
CA LEU A 229 11.32 28.34 -6.76
C LEU A 229 11.16 26.89 -7.20
N GLY A 230 12.25 26.13 -7.27
CA GLY A 230 12.28 24.75 -7.74
C GLY A 230 11.92 23.70 -6.69
N ILE A 231 12.31 23.90 -5.42
CA ILE A 231 12.08 22.93 -4.33
C ILE A 231 10.60 22.53 -4.22
N PRO A 232 9.63 23.48 -4.19
CA PRO A 232 8.21 23.12 -4.09
C PRO A 232 7.71 22.29 -5.28
N VAL A 233 8.32 22.44 -6.45
CA VAL A 233 7.97 21.67 -7.65
C VAL A 233 8.38 20.21 -7.49
N VAL A 234 9.61 19.97 -7.02
CA VAL A 234 10.13 18.61 -6.84
C VAL A 234 9.47 17.91 -5.65
N LEU A 235 9.19 18.62 -4.54
CA LEU A 235 8.40 18.08 -3.43
C LEU A 235 6.95 17.74 -3.85
N GLY A 236 6.40 18.49 -4.80
CA GLY A 236 5.10 18.19 -5.40
C GLY A 236 5.02 16.80 -6.04
N LEU A 237 6.15 16.23 -6.48
CA LEU A 237 6.20 14.90 -7.08
C LEU A 237 5.65 13.81 -6.15
N SER A 238 5.92 13.91 -4.85
CA SER A 238 5.44 12.97 -3.84
C SER A 238 3.92 12.97 -3.73
N THR A 239 3.27 14.08 -4.09
CA THR A 239 1.80 14.18 -4.19
C THR A 239 1.26 13.76 -5.55
N GLU A 240 1.97 14.06 -6.64
CA GLU A 240 1.63 13.62 -8.01
C GLU A 240 1.64 12.09 -8.12
N LEU A 241 2.54 11.41 -7.42
CA LEU A 241 2.66 9.94 -7.38
C LEU A 241 2.07 9.33 -6.10
N SER A 242 0.98 9.90 -5.59
CA SER A 242 0.39 9.44 -4.33
C SER A 242 -0.20 8.03 -4.42
N ASN A 243 -0.77 7.64 -5.57
CA ASN A 243 -1.33 6.30 -5.74
C ASN A 243 -0.22 5.26 -5.97
N VAL A 244 0.94 5.66 -6.51
CA VAL A 244 2.15 4.81 -6.52
C VAL A 244 2.57 4.44 -5.09
N LYS A 245 2.60 5.41 -4.17
CA LYS A 245 2.96 5.14 -2.76
C LYS A 245 1.95 4.22 -2.07
N LYS A 246 0.65 4.40 -2.33
CA LYS A 246 -0.41 3.51 -1.82
C LYS A 246 -0.34 2.12 -2.45
N SER A 247 -0.04 2.03 -3.75
CA SER A 247 0.12 0.76 -4.46
C SER A 247 1.26 -0.08 -3.86
N ALA A 248 2.32 0.57 -3.39
CA ALA A 248 3.45 -0.10 -2.74
C ALA A 248 3.10 -0.76 -1.39
N THR A 249 1.97 -0.42 -0.76
CA THR A 249 1.53 -1.04 0.50
C THR A 249 0.57 -2.21 0.29
N ILE A 250 0.15 -2.48 -0.94
CA ILE A 250 -0.73 -3.60 -1.26
C ILE A 250 0.09 -4.90 -1.23
N ASP A 251 -0.36 -5.85 -0.41
CA ASP A 251 0.21 -7.20 -0.41
C ASP A 251 -0.23 -7.95 -1.67
N HIS A 252 0.74 -8.35 -2.48
CA HIS A 252 0.48 -8.98 -3.78
C HIS A 252 -0.29 -10.29 -3.63
N ASP A 253 0.14 -11.17 -2.72
CA ASP A 253 -0.39 -12.52 -2.62
C ASP A 253 -1.80 -12.51 -2.05
N SER A 254 -2.06 -11.70 -1.01
CA SER A 254 -3.41 -11.49 -0.49
C SER A 254 -4.32 -10.90 -1.57
N PHE A 255 -3.85 -9.87 -2.30
CA PHE A 255 -4.63 -9.22 -3.34
C PHE A 255 -5.03 -10.19 -4.46
N VAL A 256 -4.08 -10.90 -5.08
CA VAL A 256 -4.40 -11.80 -6.22
C VAL A 256 -5.27 -12.99 -5.81
N ASN A 257 -5.18 -13.43 -4.55
CA ASN A 257 -5.98 -14.54 -4.04
C ASN A 257 -7.35 -14.12 -3.48
N THR A 258 -7.66 -12.83 -3.38
CA THR A 258 -8.90 -12.35 -2.73
C THR A 258 -10.15 -12.89 -3.42
N CYS A 259 -10.28 -12.72 -4.74
CA CYS A 259 -11.45 -13.23 -5.49
C CYS A 259 -11.60 -14.75 -5.34
N SER A 260 -10.51 -15.51 -5.51
CA SER A 260 -10.53 -16.97 -5.38
C SER A 260 -10.96 -17.42 -3.98
N THR A 261 -10.49 -16.71 -2.94
CA THR A 261 -10.85 -17.00 -1.55
C THR A 261 -12.31 -16.71 -1.28
N LEU A 262 -12.85 -15.59 -1.78
CA LEU A 262 -14.25 -15.24 -1.65
C LEU A 262 -15.15 -16.23 -2.41
N THR A 263 -14.79 -16.60 -3.64
CA THR A 263 -15.49 -17.62 -4.42
C THR A 263 -15.51 -18.98 -3.71
N ALA A 264 -14.39 -19.40 -3.10
CA ALA A 264 -14.34 -20.64 -2.33
C ALA A 264 -15.27 -20.59 -1.11
N LYS A 265 -15.26 -19.49 -0.34
CA LYS A 265 -16.19 -19.29 0.79
C LYS A 265 -17.65 -19.37 0.34
N ILE A 266 -18.00 -18.75 -0.79
CA ILE A 266 -19.36 -18.82 -1.35
C ILE A 266 -19.74 -20.26 -1.71
N HIS A 267 -18.87 -20.96 -2.42
CA HIS A 267 -19.10 -22.35 -2.79
C HIS A 267 -19.31 -23.24 -1.56
N ASP A 268 -18.47 -23.07 -0.54
CA ASP A 268 -18.60 -23.80 0.73
C ASP A 268 -19.96 -23.51 1.37
N ILE A 269 -20.37 -22.25 1.51
CA ILE A 269 -21.66 -21.90 2.10
C ILE A 269 -22.83 -22.46 1.26
N LYS A 270 -22.77 -22.41 -0.08
CA LYS A 270 -23.79 -23.01 -0.96
C LYS A 270 -23.91 -24.51 -0.78
N TRP A 271 -22.78 -25.21 -0.70
CA TRP A 271 -22.75 -26.65 -0.46
C TRP A 271 -23.38 -26.99 0.89
N LEU A 272 -23.08 -26.19 1.92
CA LEU A 272 -23.66 -26.34 3.24
C LEU A 272 -25.18 -26.12 3.24
N ILE A 273 -25.69 -25.07 2.59
CA ILE A 273 -27.13 -24.80 2.46
C ILE A 273 -27.85 -25.98 1.79
N THR A 274 -27.23 -26.58 0.77
CA THR A 274 -27.82 -27.71 0.04
C THR A 274 -27.93 -28.97 0.91
N ARG A 275 -26.97 -29.19 1.81
CA ARG A 275 -26.97 -30.31 2.76
C ARG A 275 -27.90 -30.09 3.94
N CYS A 276 -28.09 -28.85 4.36
CA CYS A 276 -28.96 -28.46 5.46
C CYS A 276 -30.45 -28.39 5.07
N ASN A 277 -30.90 -29.16 4.07
CA ASN A 277 -32.32 -29.35 3.73
C ASN A 277 -33.06 -30.16 4.84
N ASP A 278 -32.94 -29.71 6.08
CA ASP A 278 -33.75 -30.11 7.22
C ASP A 278 -35.15 -29.54 7.02
N HIS A 279 -36.04 -30.33 6.39
CA HIS A 279 -37.51 -30.30 6.42
C HIS A 279 -38.32 -29.00 6.20
N GLU A 280 -37.72 -27.83 6.15
CA GLU A 280 -38.37 -26.57 5.83
C GLU A 280 -37.39 -25.73 5.02
N GLN A 281 -37.83 -25.20 3.88
CA GLN A 281 -37.16 -24.09 3.20
C GLN A 281 -37.25 -22.84 4.08
N GLY A 282 -36.50 -22.85 5.18
CA GLY A 282 -36.48 -21.79 6.18
C GLY A 282 -35.92 -20.51 5.59
N ARG A 283 -36.36 -19.37 6.15
CA ARG A 283 -35.96 -18.03 5.69
C ARG A 283 -34.46 -17.84 5.58
N PHE A 284 -33.67 -18.41 6.49
CA PHE A 284 -32.21 -18.46 6.38
C PHE A 284 -31.73 -18.88 4.97
N SER A 285 -32.26 -19.98 4.44
CA SER A 285 -31.81 -20.54 3.16
C SER A 285 -32.22 -19.66 1.97
N ILE A 286 -33.39 -19.02 2.04
CA ILE A 286 -33.85 -18.08 1.00
C ILE A 286 -32.96 -16.84 1.01
N GLU A 287 -32.79 -16.24 2.19
CA GLU A 287 -32.05 -15.01 2.39
C GLU A 287 -30.55 -15.16 2.08
N MET A 288 -29.96 -16.28 2.48
CA MET A 288 -28.55 -16.57 2.19
C MET A 288 -28.33 -16.93 0.72
N LYS A 289 -29.26 -17.63 0.05
CA LYS A 289 -29.10 -17.93 -1.39
C LYS A 289 -29.10 -16.67 -2.24
N GLY A 290 -30.05 -15.76 -2.01
CA GLY A 290 -30.09 -14.48 -2.73
C GLY A 290 -28.78 -13.70 -2.56
N PHE A 291 -28.33 -13.56 -1.32
CA PHE A 291 -27.04 -12.91 -1.02
C PHE A 291 -25.85 -13.56 -1.75
N LEU A 292 -25.76 -14.90 -1.79
CA LEU A 292 -24.65 -15.59 -2.45
C LEU A 292 -24.71 -15.47 -3.98
N GLU A 293 -25.91 -15.42 -4.57
CA GLU A 293 -26.10 -15.16 -6.00
C GLU A 293 -25.62 -13.74 -6.36
N ASP A 294 -26.00 -12.73 -5.56
CA ASP A 294 -25.53 -11.35 -5.72
C ASP A 294 -23.99 -11.25 -5.62
N CYS A 295 -23.40 -11.95 -4.64
CA CYS A 295 -21.95 -11.98 -4.46
C CYS A 295 -21.21 -12.61 -5.64
N GLU A 296 -21.75 -13.66 -6.26
CA GLU A 296 -21.12 -14.30 -7.41
C GLU A 296 -21.14 -13.41 -8.65
N GLU A 297 -22.25 -12.74 -8.92
CA GLU A 297 -22.34 -11.79 -10.03
C GLU A 297 -21.34 -10.65 -9.84
N GLU A 298 -21.27 -10.09 -8.63
CA GLU A 298 -20.32 -9.03 -8.31
C GLU A 298 -18.86 -9.52 -8.40
N LEU A 299 -18.55 -10.70 -7.87
CA LEU A 299 -17.20 -11.28 -7.95
C LEU A 299 -16.78 -11.60 -9.37
N ASN A 300 -17.70 -11.99 -10.24
CA ASN A 300 -17.39 -12.20 -11.65
C ASN A 300 -16.91 -10.89 -12.29
N VAL A 301 -17.65 -9.80 -12.08
CA VAL A 301 -17.28 -8.46 -12.58
C VAL A 301 -15.97 -7.96 -11.96
N VAL A 302 -15.81 -8.10 -10.64
CA VAL A 302 -14.60 -7.66 -9.93
C VAL A 302 -13.38 -8.52 -10.29
N GLY A 303 -13.57 -9.81 -10.56
CA GLY A 303 -12.53 -10.74 -11.01
C GLY A 303 -12.01 -10.40 -12.41
N ASP A 304 -12.91 -10.07 -13.35
CA ASP A 304 -12.53 -9.58 -14.68
C ASP A 304 -11.74 -8.27 -14.59
N GLU A 305 -12.20 -7.36 -13.73
CA GLU A 305 -11.52 -6.08 -13.49
C GLU A 305 -10.14 -6.29 -12.84
N GLN A 306 -10.02 -7.23 -11.90
CA GLN A 306 -8.73 -7.62 -11.32
C GLN A 306 -7.75 -8.14 -12.37
N SER A 307 -8.23 -8.99 -13.27
CA SER A 307 -7.41 -9.50 -14.37
C SER A 307 -6.95 -8.36 -15.30
N ARG A 308 -7.84 -7.44 -15.65
CA ARG A 308 -7.53 -6.26 -16.49
C ARG A 308 -6.50 -5.34 -15.82
N VAL A 309 -6.69 -4.98 -14.55
CA VAL A 309 -5.77 -4.12 -13.80
C VAL A 309 -4.41 -4.78 -13.64
N MET A 310 -4.35 -6.09 -13.36
CA MET A 310 -3.09 -6.81 -13.28
C MET A 310 -2.33 -6.84 -14.62
N GLU A 311 -3.04 -6.92 -15.74
CA GLU A 311 -2.40 -6.80 -17.06
C GLU A 311 -1.85 -5.39 -17.31
N LEU A 312 -2.54 -4.34 -16.85
CA LEU A 312 -2.03 -2.97 -16.90
C LEU A 312 -0.76 -2.79 -16.03
N VAL A 313 -0.75 -3.37 -14.82
CA VAL A 313 0.42 -3.39 -13.94
C VAL A 313 1.60 -4.10 -14.61
N LYS A 314 1.38 -5.27 -15.21
CA LYS A 314 2.41 -6.00 -15.96
C LYS A 314 2.97 -5.17 -17.11
N LYS A 315 2.11 -4.56 -17.94
CA LYS A 315 2.53 -3.68 -19.05
C LYS A 315 3.36 -2.50 -18.54
N THR A 316 2.96 -1.88 -17.44
CA THR A 316 3.70 -0.76 -16.80
C THR A 316 5.04 -1.21 -16.23
N THR A 317 5.09 -2.40 -15.64
CA THR A 317 6.34 -3.03 -15.18
C THR A 317 7.30 -3.29 -16.33
N VAL A 318 6.82 -3.87 -17.43
CA VAL A 318 7.63 -4.13 -18.63
C VAL A 318 8.19 -2.84 -19.22
N TYR A 319 7.40 -1.75 -19.26
CA TYR A 319 7.86 -0.45 -19.77
C TYR A 319 9.12 0.06 -19.06
N TYR A 320 9.23 -0.15 -17.73
CA TYR A 320 10.40 0.25 -16.93
C TYR A 320 11.51 -0.80 -16.83
N GLN A 321 11.30 -2.00 -17.39
CA GLN A 321 12.22 -3.13 -17.31
C GLN A 321 12.83 -3.52 -18.68
N ALA A 322 12.66 -2.71 -19.72
CA ALA A 322 13.19 -2.98 -21.05
C ALA A 322 14.73 -3.21 -21.00
N GLY A 323 15.16 -4.45 -21.25
CA GLY A 323 16.57 -4.88 -21.26
C GLY A 323 17.00 -5.85 -20.14
N GLY A 324 16.12 -6.22 -19.21
CA GLY A 324 16.43 -7.20 -18.14
C GLY A 324 16.35 -8.67 -18.59
N ASN A 325 17.25 -9.52 -18.08
CA ASN A 325 17.24 -10.96 -18.31
C ASN A 325 15.88 -11.57 -17.91
N SER A 326 15.42 -12.56 -18.69
CA SER A 326 14.12 -13.24 -18.55
C SER A 326 13.85 -13.91 -17.19
N LYS A 327 14.85 -13.98 -16.28
CA LYS A 327 14.75 -14.67 -14.99
C LYS A 327 14.06 -13.87 -13.87
N ASP A 328 14.01 -12.53 -13.95
CA ASP A 328 13.33 -11.67 -12.95
C ASP A 328 11.87 -11.34 -13.33
N LYS A 329 11.36 -11.93 -14.43
CA LYS A 329 10.01 -11.65 -14.95
C LYS A 329 8.86 -12.20 -14.09
N GLY A 330 9.15 -12.81 -12.93
CA GLY A 330 8.17 -13.61 -12.19
C GLY A 330 7.88 -13.18 -10.74
N THR A 331 8.62 -12.25 -10.14
CA THR A 331 8.71 -12.28 -8.68
C THR A 331 7.68 -11.42 -7.92
N ASN A 332 7.01 -10.47 -8.56
CA ASN A 332 5.83 -9.71 -8.09
C ASN A 332 5.75 -8.40 -8.90
N PRO A 333 4.76 -8.23 -9.81
CA PRO A 333 4.63 -7.00 -10.60
C PRO A 333 4.50 -5.72 -9.77
N LEU A 334 4.05 -5.80 -8.52
CA LEU A 334 3.93 -4.66 -7.61
C LEU A 334 5.28 -4.14 -7.09
N GLN A 335 6.38 -4.89 -7.27
CA GLN A 335 7.72 -4.46 -6.84
C GLN A 335 8.14 -3.13 -7.49
N LEU A 336 7.63 -2.84 -8.70
CA LEU A 336 7.82 -1.55 -9.36
C LEU A 336 7.40 -0.39 -8.45
N PHE A 337 6.22 -0.46 -7.85
CA PHE A 337 5.69 0.59 -6.99
C PHE A 337 6.55 0.78 -5.73
N VAL A 338 7.06 -0.32 -5.16
CA VAL A 338 7.97 -0.28 -4.00
C VAL A 338 9.29 0.44 -4.34
N ILE A 339 9.88 0.13 -5.50
CA ILE A 339 11.11 0.79 -5.97
C ILE A 339 10.87 2.30 -6.13
N VAL A 340 9.79 2.69 -6.81
CA VAL A 340 9.50 4.10 -7.04
C VAL A 340 9.17 4.81 -5.73
N LYS A 341 8.36 4.22 -4.84
CA LYS A 341 8.07 4.78 -3.52
C LYS A 341 9.35 5.06 -2.73
N ASN A 342 10.27 4.10 -2.66
CA ASN A 342 11.53 4.28 -1.95
C ASN A 342 12.41 5.36 -2.60
N PHE A 343 12.41 5.45 -3.94
CA PHE A 343 13.09 6.54 -4.64
C PHE A 343 12.50 7.91 -4.29
N LEU A 344 11.17 8.03 -4.24
CA LEU A 344 10.50 9.27 -3.86
C LEU A 344 10.85 9.70 -2.43
N ASP A 345 10.86 8.76 -1.48
CA ASP A 345 11.27 9.07 -0.10
C ASP A 345 12.72 9.59 -0.04
N MET A 346 13.62 9.03 -0.85
CA MET A 346 15.00 9.54 -0.93
C MET A 346 15.07 10.94 -1.57
N VAL A 347 14.24 11.24 -2.57
CA VAL A 347 14.16 12.57 -3.19
C VAL A 347 13.62 13.59 -2.18
N ASP A 348 12.56 13.26 -1.45
CA ASP A 348 11.98 14.10 -0.41
C ASP A 348 13.03 14.43 0.67
N GLN A 349 13.79 13.42 1.11
CA GLN A 349 14.89 13.62 2.07
C GLN A 349 15.98 14.58 1.54
N VAL A 350 16.32 14.50 0.26
CA VAL A 350 17.29 15.41 -0.37
C VAL A 350 16.73 16.83 -0.44
N CYS A 351 15.46 17.01 -0.83
CA CYS A 351 14.80 18.32 -0.83
C CYS A 351 14.80 18.97 0.56
N ASP A 352 14.55 18.19 1.60
CA ASP A 352 14.61 18.65 3.00
C ASP A 352 16.02 19.08 3.40
N ASP A 353 17.04 18.32 3.02
CA ASP A 353 18.44 18.64 3.32
C ASP A 353 18.89 19.92 2.62
N ILE A 354 18.49 20.13 1.35
CA ILE A 354 18.76 21.37 0.61
C ILE A 354 18.04 22.55 1.28
N SER A 355 16.77 22.37 1.66
CA SER A 355 15.98 23.41 2.34
C SER A 355 16.62 23.85 3.66
N LYS A 356 17.08 22.89 4.48
CA LYS A 356 17.80 23.16 5.74
C LYS A 356 19.12 23.90 5.49
N LYS A 357 19.87 23.56 4.44
CA LYS A 357 21.11 24.27 4.07
C LYS A 357 20.83 25.71 3.66
N LEU A 358 19.77 25.97 2.90
CA LEU A 358 19.37 27.33 2.51
C LEU A 358 18.97 28.19 3.72
N GLN A 359 18.24 27.62 4.68
CA GLN A 359 17.89 28.30 5.92
C GLN A 359 19.13 28.67 6.74
N LYS A 360 20.08 27.74 6.90
CA LYS A 360 21.37 28.02 7.58
C LYS A 360 22.18 29.10 6.87
N LYS A 361 22.23 29.09 5.53
CA LYS A 361 22.97 30.08 4.74
C LYS A 361 22.42 31.51 4.93
N LYS A 362 21.09 31.65 5.00
CA LYS A 362 20.41 32.93 5.32
C LYS A 362 20.68 33.41 6.75
N GLN A 363 20.93 32.50 7.70
CA GLN A 363 21.31 32.84 9.08
C GLN A 363 22.80 33.20 9.23
N THR A 364 23.69 32.60 8.41
CA THR A 364 25.13 32.92 8.42
C THR A 364 25.48 34.19 7.65
N SER A 365 24.67 34.64 6.68
CA SER A 365 24.86 35.94 6.02
C SER A 365 24.66 37.14 6.95
N THR A 366 24.14 36.91 8.16
CA THR A 366 24.06 37.90 9.25
C THR A 366 25.19 37.77 10.29
N GLY A 367 26.19 36.89 10.12
CA GLY A 367 27.25 36.66 11.11
C GLY A 367 28.54 36.05 10.57
N SER A 368 29.48 36.95 10.21
CA SER A 368 30.97 36.89 10.10
C SER A 368 31.79 35.60 9.85
N SER A 369 33.01 35.86 9.40
CA SER A 369 33.99 35.11 8.60
C SER A 369 35.06 34.21 9.30
N ALA A 370 35.68 33.32 8.49
CA ALA A 370 37.06 32.74 8.53
C ALA A 370 37.28 31.36 9.22
N PRO A 371 38.45 30.67 9.03
CA PRO A 371 39.11 30.20 7.79
C PRO A 371 39.47 28.67 7.77
N LEU A 372 39.98 28.18 6.62
CA LEU A 372 40.23 26.77 6.20
C LEU A 372 41.63 26.20 6.55
N SER A 373 41.77 24.85 6.64
CA SER A 373 42.93 23.96 6.21
C SER A 373 42.75 22.47 6.63
N PRO A 374 43.57 21.46 6.22
CA PRO A 374 43.91 20.96 4.87
C PRO A 374 43.73 19.40 4.68
N LEU A 375 44.08 18.88 3.48
CA LEU A 375 43.75 17.56 2.86
C LEU A 375 44.64 16.33 3.23
N SER A 376 44.11 15.11 3.02
CA SER A 376 44.88 13.85 2.84
C SER A 376 44.22 12.85 1.82
N ARG A 377 45.01 11.86 1.35
CA ARG A 377 45.08 11.20 0.01
C ARG A 377 44.11 10.02 -0.32
N SER A 378 44.16 9.58 -1.59
CA SER A 378 43.24 8.86 -2.50
C SER A 378 42.91 7.37 -2.27
N PRO A 379 41.78 6.90 -2.81
CA PRO A 379 41.76 6.10 -4.06
C PRO A 379 40.72 6.62 -5.10
N VAL A 380 40.61 5.92 -6.24
CA VAL A 380 40.11 6.30 -7.59
C VAL A 380 38.87 7.22 -7.63
N ARG A 381 38.94 8.21 -8.53
CA ARG A 381 38.35 9.55 -8.42
C ARG A 381 37.72 10.00 -9.74
N PHE A 382 36.58 10.68 -9.67
CA PHE A 382 36.00 11.43 -10.80
C PHE A 382 36.06 12.96 -10.56
N PRO A 383 36.44 13.78 -11.56
CA PRO A 383 36.69 15.22 -11.37
C PRO A 383 35.50 15.99 -10.77
N SER A 384 35.80 17.06 -10.03
CA SER A 384 34.82 18.06 -9.59
C SER A 384 34.09 18.66 -10.81
N LEU A 385 32.76 18.54 -10.86
CA LEU A 385 31.97 19.01 -12.00
C LEU A 385 31.67 20.52 -11.99
N GLN A 386 32.09 21.25 -10.95
CA GLN A 386 31.94 22.71 -10.91
C GLN A 386 32.80 23.42 -11.98
N SER A 387 33.85 22.80 -12.50
CA SER A 387 34.71 23.39 -13.52
C SER A 387 34.24 23.18 -14.97
N PHE A 388 33.17 22.40 -15.20
CA PHE A 388 32.76 22.03 -16.56
C PHE A 388 31.55 22.78 -17.12
N SER A 389 30.91 23.67 -16.34
CA SER A 389 29.90 24.59 -16.87
C SER A 389 30.50 25.76 -17.69
N ARG A 390 31.82 25.76 -17.92
CA ARG A 390 32.58 26.91 -18.44
C ARG A 390 32.96 26.87 -19.92
N THR A 391 32.38 25.99 -20.73
CA THR A 391 32.59 26.02 -22.19
C THR A 391 31.28 25.92 -22.96
N GLN A 392 30.53 27.01 -22.97
CA GLN A 392 29.77 27.41 -24.15
C GLN A 392 29.95 28.92 -24.31
N ASN A 393 30.75 29.32 -25.30
CA ASN A 393 30.70 30.66 -25.85
C ASN A 393 29.53 30.72 -26.85
N PRO A 394 28.71 31.78 -26.83
CA PRO A 394 27.65 31.98 -27.81
C PRO A 394 28.23 32.68 -29.04
N GLY A 395 27.91 32.19 -30.23
CA GLY A 395 28.14 32.95 -31.47
C GLY A 395 28.21 32.07 -32.71
N THR A 396 27.07 31.87 -33.37
CA THR A 396 26.73 32.54 -34.63
C THR A 396 25.39 32.01 -35.15
N PHE A 397 24.46 32.93 -35.40
CA PHE A 397 23.29 32.70 -36.24
C PHE A 397 23.75 32.42 -37.68
N SER A 398 23.20 31.39 -38.31
CA SER A 398 22.97 31.35 -39.76
C SER A 398 21.70 30.55 -40.00
N SER A 399 20.78 31.18 -40.72
CA SER A 399 19.49 30.65 -41.16
C SER A 399 19.65 29.67 -42.32
N ASP A 400 18.65 28.79 -42.44
CA ASP A 400 18.12 28.09 -43.61
C ASP A 400 19.01 27.07 -44.34
N SER A 401 18.62 25.79 -44.30
CA SER A 401 17.69 25.24 -45.30
C SER A 401 17.16 23.87 -44.88
N ASP A 402 16.00 23.53 -45.43
CA ASP A 402 15.27 22.26 -45.36
C ASP A 402 16.11 21.00 -45.65
N ASP A 403 15.73 19.87 -45.03
CA ASP A 403 15.28 18.64 -45.71
C ASP A 403 15.38 17.39 -44.81
N ASP A 404 14.28 16.63 -44.82
CA ASP A 404 14.13 15.18 -44.74
C ASP A 404 14.41 14.34 -43.46
N PHE A 405 13.35 13.59 -43.12
CA PHE A 405 13.16 12.42 -42.24
C PHE A 405 12.79 12.59 -40.76
#